data_AF-A0A3E1KD42-F1
#
_entry.id   AF-A0A3E1KD42-F1
#
_cell.length_a   1.000
_cell.length_b   1.000
_cell.length_c   1.000
_cell.angle_alpha   90.00
_cell.angle_beta   90.00
_cell.angle_gamma   90.00
#
_symmetry.space_group_name_H-M   'P 1'
#
loop_
_entity.id
_entity.type
_entity.pdbx_description
1 polymer ?
#
loop_
_entity_poly.entity_id
_entity_poly.type
_entity_poly.pdbx_seq_one_letter_code
_entity_poly.pdbx_strand_id
1 'polypeptide(L)'
;MKRLFALFPVILWLVGCTWTVDMRSDDEAAGAEAPDPFFVEAQLFYPERIALPGDAEMLVAVDAVGPDGRKSLTRFSTRLEGRQVPVPLGFSVQPESNAPSIYELSAAVLVGDELLRLTGPVLVMPEDGRAELGEVRLHEPIAAGFGQAWQCGGTEVMFGAVDEHLFLAVDGQLHSVEQVPAASGVRYRAGGESQLGIHEKGGEILLLRGDEAVRDCRRLEPLSAPVSGGGNEPGWRVEIGEKLIELTSDYGQTVTTAPIVQTGSSGRTTRFRGLGEHGPILAAFERSLCRDSATGMPHPYTVAMQFEDGRLGGCGGKPLDLLTASTWRVVQLAEDPVPDAIEDGEEVEISLQFDDDGRVAGRAACNRYTAGYELSGEGLSVGPAAATKMACREPLMSLEKRFLDLLAGVQRFDIGDRGELILVGPQGRITAVDQGL
;
A
#
# COMPACT_ATOMS: atom_id res chain seq x y z
N MET A 1 -60.23 -75.62 -48.98
CA MET A 1 -61.68 -75.36 -48.88
C MET A 1 -62.16 -75.69 -47.48
N LYS A 2 -63.09 -74.88 -46.97
CA LYS A 2 -63.85 -74.98 -45.70
C LYS A 2 -63.21 -74.31 -44.47
N ARG A 3 -63.75 -73.10 -44.25
CA ARG A 3 -63.81 -72.31 -43.02
C ARG A 3 -64.58 -73.06 -41.93
N LEU A 4 -64.23 -72.89 -40.66
CA LEU A 4 -65.22 -72.59 -39.61
C LEU A 4 -64.55 -72.01 -38.35
N PHE A 5 -65.18 -70.96 -37.84
CA PHE A 5 -64.89 -70.21 -36.62
C PHE A 5 -65.15 -71.03 -35.35
N ALA A 6 -64.39 -70.78 -34.29
CA ALA A 6 -64.88 -70.86 -32.91
C ALA A 6 -64.18 -69.78 -32.05
N LEU A 7 -64.99 -68.88 -31.49
CA LEU A 7 -64.61 -67.80 -30.58
C LEU A 7 -64.36 -68.33 -29.16
N PHE A 8 -63.35 -67.78 -28.47
CA PHE A 8 -63.32 -67.62 -27.01
C PHE A 8 -62.60 -66.29 -26.68
N PRO A 9 -63.02 -65.54 -25.65
CA PRO A 9 -62.61 -64.16 -25.45
C PRO A 9 -61.34 -64.09 -24.59
N VAL A 10 -60.38 -63.26 -24.98
CA VAL A 10 -59.31 -62.81 -24.08
C VAL A 10 -59.15 -61.31 -24.26
N ILE A 11 -59.53 -60.59 -23.20
CA ILE A 11 -59.23 -59.18 -22.97
C ILE A 11 -57.70 -59.07 -22.89
N LEU A 12 -57.09 -58.32 -23.80
CA LEU A 12 -55.71 -57.87 -23.63
C LEU A 12 -55.58 -56.40 -24.05
N TRP A 13 -55.05 -55.65 -23.10
CA TRP A 13 -54.94 -54.19 -23.10
C TRP A 13 -54.07 -53.66 -24.25
N LEU A 14 -54.59 -52.63 -24.92
CA LEU A 14 -53.82 -51.72 -25.76
C LEU A 14 -53.05 -50.75 -24.86
N VAL A 15 -51.73 -50.78 -24.90
CA VAL A 15 -50.91 -49.61 -24.54
C VAL A 15 -49.86 -49.44 -25.64
N GLY A 16 -49.96 -48.31 -26.32
CA GLY A 16 -49.19 -47.98 -27.52
C GLY A 16 -47.71 -47.71 -27.21
N CYS A 17 -46.89 -47.95 -28.23
CA CYS A 17 -45.50 -47.54 -28.26
C CYS A 17 -45.40 -46.00 -28.23
N THR A 18 -44.98 -45.45 -27.11
CA THR A 18 -44.35 -44.12 -27.05
C THR A 18 -42.84 -44.32 -27.19
N TRP A 19 -42.25 -43.72 -28.22
CA TRP A 19 -40.80 -43.61 -28.35
C TRP A 19 -40.33 -42.61 -27.28
N THR A 20 -39.74 -43.10 -26.19
CA THR A 20 -38.96 -42.27 -25.28
C THR A 20 -37.59 -42.06 -25.90
N VAL A 21 -37.34 -40.82 -26.34
CA VAL A 21 -35.97 -40.31 -26.51
C VAL A 21 -35.33 -40.39 -25.13
N ASP A 22 -34.32 -41.24 -24.98
CA ASP A 22 -33.46 -41.26 -23.81
C ASP A 22 -32.57 -40.01 -23.90
N MET A 23 -33.09 -38.88 -23.38
CA MET A 23 -32.25 -37.73 -23.05
C MET A 23 -31.50 -38.09 -21.77
N ARG A 24 -30.49 -38.94 -21.91
CA ARG A 24 -29.42 -39.03 -20.92
C ARG A 24 -28.62 -37.74 -21.08
N SER A 25 -28.92 -36.77 -20.23
CA SER A 25 -28.06 -35.61 -20.04
C SER A 25 -26.75 -36.12 -19.45
N ASP A 26 -25.76 -36.36 -20.30
CA ASP A 26 -24.35 -36.46 -19.90
C ASP A 26 -23.82 -35.06 -19.51
N ASP A 27 -24.54 -34.37 -18.61
CA ASP A 27 -24.07 -33.20 -17.87
C ASP A 27 -23.82 -33.63 -16.42
N GLU A 28 -23.07 -34.72 -16.23
CA GLU A 28 -22.15 -34.74 -15.10
C GLU A 28 -21.02 -33.80 -15.48
N ALA A 29 -21.19 -32.52 -15.18
CA ALA A 29 -20.05 -31.64 -14.98
C ALA A 29 -19.15 -32.37 -13.97
N ALA A 30 -18.03 -32.90 -14.46
CA ALA A 30 -17.01 -33.50 -13.63
C ALA A 30 -16.68 -32.48 -12.54
N GLY A 31 -17.20 -32.69 -11.34
CA GLY A 31 -16.86 -31.88 -10.18
C GLY A 31 -15.36 -32.03 -10.02
N ALA A 32 -14.60 -30.98 -10.30
CA ALA A 32 -13.18 -30.98 -10.02
C ALA A 32 -13.02 -31.36 -8.55
N GLU A 33 -12.38 -32.50 -8.30
CA GLU A 33 -12.15 -32.97 -6.94
C GLU A 33 -11.39 -31.88 -6.18
N ALA A 34 -11.89 -31.53 -4.99
CA ALA A 34 -11.30 -30.48 -4.19
C ALA A 34 -9.84 -30.86 -3.86
N PRO A 35 -8.90 -29.90 -3.86
CA PRO A 35 -7.50 -30.19 -3.55
C PRO A 35 -7.35 -30.77 -2.14
N ASP A 36 -6.28 -31.53 -1.90
CA ASP A 36 -5.97 -32.00 -0.55
C ASP A 36 -5.77 -30.82 0.42
N PRO A 37 -6.24 -30.94 1.67
CA PRO A 37 -5.98 -29.93 2.68
C PRO A 37 -4.50 -29.86 3.03
N PHE A 38 -4.05 -28.67 3.44
CA PHE A 38 -2.71 -28.47 3.97
C PHE A 38 -2.75 -27.85 5.37
N PHE A 39 -1.71 -28.07 6.16
CA PHE A 39 -1.60 -27.57 7.52
C PHE A 39 -0.70 -26.32 7.57
N VAL A 40 -1.17 -25.24 8.17
CA VAL A 40 -0.40 -24.00 8.37
C VAL A 40 0.10 -23.94 9.81
N GLU A 41 1.40 -23.69 9.97
CA GLU A 41 2.06 -23.45 11.26
C GLU A 41 2.75 -22.09 11.26
N ALA A 42 2.54 -21.30 12.32
CA ALA A 42 3.17 -19.99 12.49
C ALA A 42 3.28 -19.59 13.96
N GLN A 43 4.08 -18.56 14.24
CA GLN A 43 4.18 -17.92 15.55
C GLN A 43 3.96 -16.41 15.40
N LEU A 44 2.83 -15.90 15.90
CA LEU A 44 2.57 -14.46 15.86
C LEU A 44 3.39 -13.74 16.93
N PHE A 45 4.12 -12.70 16.56
CA PHE A 45 4.93 -11.93 17.51
C PHE A 45 4.97 -10.44 17.19
N TYR A 46 5.35 -9.63 18.17
CA TYR A 46 5.78 -8.24 17.97
C TYR A 46 6.96 -7.93 18.89
N PRO A 47 7.89 -7.05 18.50
CA PRO A 47 9.16 -6.84 19.22
C PRO A 47 9.01 -5.99 20.49
N GLU A 48 7.95 -5.22 20.63
CA GLU A 48 7.74 -4.33 21.76
C GLU A 48 7.54 -5.11 23.06
N ARG A 49 8.15 -4.66 24.17
CA ARG A 49 8.06 -5.30 25.49
C ARG A 49 6.77 -4.90 26.22
N ILE A 50 5.63 -5.17 25.60
CA ILE A 50 4.29 -4.86 26.11
C ILE A 50 3.49 -6.15 26.17
N ALA A 51 2.77 -6.39 27.26
CA ALA A 51 1.92 -7.56 27.39
C ALA A 51 0.61 -7.39 26.63
N LEU A 52 0.14 -8.46 25.99
CA LEU A 52 -1.21 -8.54 25.47
C LEU A 52 -2.21 -8.53 26.63
N PRO A 53 -3.32 -7.75 26.52
CA PRO A 53 -4.40 -7.78 27.49
C PRO A 53 -5.00 -9.18 27.64
N GLY A 54 -5.47 -9.52 28.84
CA GLY A 54 -5.94 -10.88 29.17
C GLY A 54 -7.21 -11.30 28.43
N ASP A 55 -8.01 -10.34 28.00
CA ASP A 55 -9.25 -10.48 27.24
C ASP A 55 -9.06 -10.30 25.72
N ALA A 56 -7.81 -10.22 25.25
CA ALA A 56 -7.53 -10.10 23.83
C ALA A 56 -8.04 -11.30 23.03
N GLU A 57 -8.63 -11.01 21.88
CA GLU A 57 -9.08 -11.96 20.88
C GLU A 57 -8.20 -11.86 19.64
N MET A 58 -7.86 -13.03 19.10
CA MET A 58 -7.07 -13.14 17.88
C MET A 58 -7.96 -13.64 16.75
N LEU A 59 -7.96 -12.90 15.64
CA LEU A 59 -8.63 -13.27 14.40
C LEU A 59 -7.57 -13.74 13.41
N VAL A 60 -7.83 -14.86 12.74
CA VAL A 60 -6.94 -15.41 11.72
C VAL A 60 -7.76 -15.73 10.48
N ALA A 61 -7.24 -15.34 9.32
CA ALA A 61 -7.81 -15.64 8.03
C ALA A 61 -6.74 -16.13 7.05
N VAL A 62 -7.13 -17.06 6.18
CA VAL A 62 -6.37 -17.42 4.98
C VAL A 62 -7.27 -17.23 3.77
N ASP A 63 -6.81 -16.39 2.85
CA ASP A 63 -7.49 -16.13 1.60
C ASP A 63 -6.73 -16.74 0.41
N ALA A 64 -7.46 -17.22 -0.58
CA ALA A 64 -6.94 -17.47 -1.92
C ALA A 64 -7.11 -16.21 -2.77
N VAL A 65 -6.04 -15.77 -3.41
CA VAL A 65 -6.03 -14.63 -4.32
C VAL A 65 -5.68 -15.10 -5.71
N GLY A 66 -6.67 -15.06 -6.60
CA GLY A 66 -6.54 -15.45 -8.00
C GLY A 66 -6.99 -14.34 -8.96
N PRO A 67 -6.98 -14.61 -10.28
CA PRO A 67 -7.42 -13.64 -11.30
C PRO A 67 -8.88 -13.19 -11.10
N ASP A 68 -9.72 -14.09 -10.58
CA ASP A 68 -11.14 -13.86 -10.33
C ASP A 68 -11.41 -13.07 -9.03
N GLY A 69 -10.34 -12.70 -8.30
CA GLY A 69 -10.42 -11.96 -7.04
C GLY A 69 -9.98 -12.76 -5.83
N ARG A 70 -10.36 -12.25 -4.66
CA ARG A 70 -10.03 -12.82 -3.35
C ARG A 70 -11.19 -13.69 -2.83
N LYS A 71 -10.88 -14.87 -2.31
CA LYS A 71 -11.82 -15.78 -1.66
C LYS A 71 -11.30 -16.19 -0.29
N SER A 72 -12.13 -16.08 0.74
CA SER A 72 -11.79 -16.52 2.10
C SER A 72 -11.92 -18.04 2.21
N LEU A 73 -10.82 -18.74 2.48
CA LEU A 73 -10.80 -20.19 2.63
C LEU A 73 -11.05 -20.63 4.07
N THR A 74 -10.49 -19.89 5.02
CA THR A 74 -10.59 -20.21 6.45
C THR A 74 -10.55 -18.93 7.23
N ARG A 75 -11.42 -18.82 8.23
CA ARG A 75 -11.48 -17.71 9.17
C ARG A 75 -11.90 -18.25 10.52
N PHE A 76 -11.17 -17.87 11.58
CA PHE A 76 -11.54 -18.23 12.95
C PHE A 76 -11.07 -17.16 13.92
N SER A 77 -11.73 -17.13 15.08
CA SER A 77 -11.32 -16.31 16.20
C SER A 77 -11.01 -17.17 17.43
N THR A 78 -10.13 -16.68 18.29
CA THR A 78 -9.82 -17.35 19.56
C THR A 78 -9.41 -16.34 20.61
N ARG A 79 -9.90 -16.54 21.84
CA ARG A 79 -9.44 -15.74 22.99
C ARG A 79 -8.05 -16.17 23.38
N LEU A 80 -7.18 -15.20 23.63
CA LEU A 80 -5.81 -15.47 24.03
C LEU A 80 -5.73 -15.88 25.50
N GLU A 81 -6.70 -15.53 26.34
CA GLU A 81 -6.80 -15.97 27.74
C GLU A 81 -5.49 -15.75 28.52
N GLY A 82 -4.86 -14.60 28.30
CA GLY A 82 -3.57 -14.24 28.91
C GLY A 82 -2.32 -14.80 28.24
N ARG A 83 -2.44 -15.61 27.16
CA ARG A 83 -1.28 -16.01 26.33
C ARG A 83 -0.57 -14.77 25.79
N GLN A 84 0.76 -14.81 25.80
CA GLN A 84 1.64 -13.72 25.37
C GLN A 84 2.39 -14.12 24.11
N VAL A 85 2.92 -13.13 23.38
CA VAL A 85 3.76 -13.37 22.21
C VAL A 85 5.09 -14.06 22.59
N PRO A 86 5.62 -14.96 21.74
CA PRO A 86 5.04 -15.44 20.48
C PRO A 86 3.83 -16.38 20.71
N VAL A 87 2.73 -16.14 19.98
CA VAL A 87 1.50 -16.95 20.05
C VAL A 87 1.54 -18.00 18.93
N PRO A 88 1.58 -19.31 19.26
CA PRO A 88 1.61 -20.35 18.24
C PRO A 88 0.25 -20.52 17.56
N LEU A 89 0.28 -20.74 16.25
CA LEU A 89 -0.84 -21.04 15.38
C LEU A 89 -0.62 -22.38 14.68
N GLY A 90 -1.68 -23.19 14.59
CA GLY A 90 -1.70 -24.44 13.87
C GLY A 90 -3.12 -24.77 13.42
N PHE A 91 -3.38 -24.84 12.12
CA PHE A 91 -4.71 -25.13 11.59
C PHE A 91 -4.65 -25.70 10.18
N SER A 92 -5.70 -26.44 9.79
CA SER A 92 -5.85 -26.97 8.44
C SER A 92 -6.56 -25.96 7.56
N VAL A 93 -6.10 -25.80 6.32
CA VAL A 93 -6.75 -25.04 5.27
C VAL A 93 -7.24 -26.02 4.20
N GLN A 94 -8.50 -25.84 3.78
CA GLN A 94 -9.09 -26.62 2.70
C GLN A 94 -9.27 -25.71 1.48
N PRO A 95 -8.46 -25.87 0.42
CA PRO A 95 -8.69 -25.16 -0.83
C PRO A 95 -10.04 -25.54 -1.46
N GLU A 96 -10.68 -24.58 -2.13
CA GLU A 96 -11.95 -24.82 -2.84
C GLU A 96 -11.74 -25.34 -4.26
N SER A 97 -10.60 -25.04 -4.89
CA SER A 97 -10.30 -25.45 -6.26
C SER A 97 -8.80 -25.55 -6.51
N ASN A 98 -8.43 -26.31 -7.55
CA ASN A 98 -7.05 -26.40 -8.05
C ASN A 98 -6.66 -25.19 -8.94
N ALA A 99 -7.45 -24.10 -8.94
CA ALA A 99 -7.13 -22.93 -9.74
C ALA A 99 -5.86 -22.25 -9.20
N PRO A 100 -4.92 -21.83 -10.06
CA PRO A 100 -3.70 -21.16 -9.64
C PRO A 100 -4.04 -19.93 -8.78
N SER A 101 -3.67 -20.00 -7.50
CA SER A 101 -4.02 -19.00 -6.49
C SER A 101 -2.84 -18.74 -5.56
N ILE A 102 -2.76 -17.52 -5.08
CA ILE A 102 -1.80 -17.09 -4.06
C ILE A 102 -2.50 -17.15 -2.72
N TYR A 103 -2.01 -17.97 -1.80
CA TYR A 103 -2.57 -18.04 -0.46
C TYR A 103 -1.94 -16.98 0.45
N GLU A 104 -2.77 -16.20 1.14
CA GLU A 104 -2.33 -15.15 2.05
C GLU A 104 -2.93 -15.33 3.43
N LEU A 105 -2.07 -15.47 4.44
CA LEU A 105 -2.46 -15.40 5.85
C LEU A 105 -2.53 -13.94 6.29
N SER A 106 -3.60 -13.59 7.00
CA SER A 106 -3.72 -12.36 7.75
C SER A 106 -4.18 -12.66 9.18
N ALA A 107 -3.63 -11.97 10.17
CA ALA A 107 -4.07 -12.08 11.55
C ALA A 107 -4.22 -10.71 12.19
N ALA A 108 -5.14 -10.59 13.14
CA ALA A 108 -5.39 -9.39 13.92
C ALA A 108 -5.58 -9.74 15.40
N VAL A 109 -5.24 -8.80 16.28
CA VAL A 109 -5.49 -8.90 17.72
C VAL A 109 -6.35 -7.72 18.14
N LEU A 110 -7.48 -8.01 18.78
CA LEU A 110 -8.46 -7.04 19.24
C LEU A 110 -8.70 -7.16 20.74
N VAL A 111 -9.17 -6.08 21.36
CA VAL A 111 -9.72 -6.06 22.72
C VAL A 111 -11.06 -5.33 22.67
N GLY A 112 -12.16 -6.09 22.81
CA GLY A 112 -13.49 -5.56 22.46
C GLY A 112 -13.51 -5.08 21.01
N ASP A 113 -13.86 -3.82 20.79
CA ASP A 113 -13.88 -3.20 19.46
C ASP A 113 -12.58 -2.45 19.11
N GLU A 114 -11.54 -2.55 19.93
CA GLU A 114 -10.25 -1.91 19.68
C GLU A 114 -9.30 -2.87 18.94
N LEU A 115 -8.79 -2.45 17.79
CA LEU A 115 -7.78 -3.19 17.04
C LEU A 115 -6.38 -2.80 17.55
N LEU A 116 -5.69 -3.74 18.20
CA LEU A 116 -4.38 -3.52 18.79
C LEU A 116 -3.24 -3.75 17.80
N ARG A 117 -3.35 -4.82 17.01
CA ARG A 117 -2.30 -5.30 16.11
C ARG A 117 -2.90 -6.00 14.90
N LEU A 118 -2.19 -5.96 13.78
CA LEU A 118 -2.55 -6.69 12.56
C LEU A 118 -1.29 -7.05 11.76
N THR A 119 -1.32 -8.18 11.06
CA THR A 119 -0.27 -8.55 10.10
C THR A 119 -0.56 -7.92 8.74
N GLY A 120 0.47 -7.55 7.99
CA GLY A 120 0.32 -7.52 6.54
C GLY A 120 -0.02 -8.93 6.01
N PRO A 121 -0.50 -9.06 4.76
CA PRO A 121 -0.65 -10.38 4.15
C PRO A 121 0.70 -11.09 4.10
N VAL A 122 0.71 -12.34 4.56
CA VAL A 122 1.87 -13.22 4.56
C VAL A 122 1.63 -14.32 3.54
N LEU A 123 2.55 -14.52 2.61
CA LEU A 123 2.45 -15.61 1.65
C LEU A 123 2.46 -16.97 2.36
N VAL A 124 1.53 -17.83 1.98
CA VAL A 124 1.43 -19.21 2.45
C VAL A 124 1.79 -20.12 1.27
N MET A 125 2.91 -20.82 1.40
CA MET A 125 3.46 -21.69 0.36
C MET A 125 3.48 -23.12 0.91
N PRO A 126 2.44 -23.92 0.64
CA PRO A 126 2.37 -25.29 1.13
C PRO A 126 3.29 -26.21 0.32
N GLU A 127 4.13 -26.96 1.04
CA GLU A 127 4.99 -28.04 0.54
C GLU A 127 4.61 -29.33 1.25
N ASP A 128 4.39 -30.42 0.50
CA ASP A 128 4.01 -31.73 1.05
C ASP A 128 2.85 -31.69 2.06
N GLY A 129 1.86 -30.82 1.81
CA GLY A 129 0.68 -30.65 2.66
C GLY A 129 0.92 -29.83 3.93
N ARG A 130 2.05 -29.12 4.04
CA ARG A 130 2.39 -28.26 5.20
C ARG A 130 2.93 -26.91 4.74
N ALA A 131 2.63 -25.85 5.48
CA ALA A 131 3.21 -24.53 5.29
C ALA A 131 3.75 -24.02 6.64
N GLU A 132 5.07 -23.91 6.76
CA GLU A 132 5.75 -23.45 7.98
C GLU A 132 6.18 -21.99 7.81
N LEU A 133 5.42 -21.05 8.37
CA LEU A 133 5.66 -19.61 8.19
C LEU A 133 6.68 -19.02 9.17
N GLY A 134 7.05 -19.78 10.20
CA GLY A 134 7.92 -19.32 11.27
C GLY A 134 7.31 -18.14 12.05
N GLU A 135 8.13 -17.15 12.37
CA GLU A 135 7.69 -15.94 13.09
C GLU A 135 6.99 -14.94 12.15
N VAL A 136 5.73 -14.66 12.43
CA VAL A 136 4.91 -13.71 11.69
C VAL A 136 4.68 -12.46 12.53
N ARG A 137 5.13 -11.31 12.00
CA ARG A 137 5.08 -10.04 12.72
C ARG A 137 3.67 -9.44 12.71
N LEU A 138 3.20 -9.12 13.90
CA LEU A 138 2.07 -8.24 14.19
C LEU A 138 2.56 -6.80 14.23
N HIS A 139 1.95 -5.94 13.43
CA HIS A 139 2.27 -4.52 13.33
C HIS A 139 1.18 -3.68 14.01
N GLU A 140 1.48 -2.41 14.29
CA GLU A 140 0.44 -1.44 14.59
C GLU A 140 -0.50 -1.30 13.38
N PRO A 141 -1.82 -1.13 13.59
CA PRO A 141 -2.78 -1.20 12.48
C PRO A 141 -2.52 -0.19 11.38
N ILE A 142 -2.13 1.03 11.75
CA ILE A 142 -1.80 2.10 10.81
C ILE A 142 -0.59 1.73 9.96
N ALA A 143 0.46 1.18 10.59
CA ALA A 143 1.67 0.73 9.90
C ALA A 143 1.41 -0.48 8.98
N ALA A 144 0.46 -1.33 9.32
CA ALA A 144 0.08 -2.44 8.44
C ALA A 144 -0.73 -2.01 7.21
N GLY A 145 -1.29 -0.79 7.25
CA GLY A 145 -2.14 -0.22 6.24
C GLY A 145 -3.45 -0.98 6.09
N PHE A 146 -4.40 -0.80 7.00
CA PHE A 146 -5.74 -1.37 6.88
C PHE A 146 -6.65 -0.47 6.01
N GLY A 147 -7.66 -1.07 5.38
CA GLY A 147 -8.73 -0.34 4.70
C GLY A 147 -8.27 0.51 3.52
N GLN A 148 -9.08 1.50 3.15
CA GLN A 148 -8.79 2.45 2.08
C GLN A 148 -8.24 3.76 2.66
N ALA A 149 -7.14 4.25 2.11
CA ALA A 149 -6.58 5.56 2.47
C ALA A 149 -7.11 6.70 1.59
N TRP A 150 -7.22 7.87 2.19
CA TRP A 150 -7.75 9.11 1.64
C TRP A 150 -6.93 10.31 2.13
N GLN A 151 -6.88 11.36 1.31
CA GLN A 151 -6.34 12.66 1.68
C GLN A 151 -7.49 13.67 1.77
N CYS A 152 -7.80 14.13 2.97
CA CYS A 152 -8.92 15.02 3.29
C CYS A 152 -8.41 16.39 3.77
N GLY A 153 -8.34 17.38 2.88
CA GLY A 153 -7.96 18.75 3.25
C GLY A 153 -6.63 18.86 4.00
N GLY A 154 -5.63 18.05 3.64
CA GLY A 154 -4.33 17.99 4.31
C GLY A 154 -4.19 16.84 5.33
N THR A 155 -5.29 16.27 5.82
CA THR A 155 -5.28 15.15 6.77
C THR A 155 -5.37 13.81 6.04
N GLU A 156 -4.49 12.87 6.41
CA GLU A 156 -4.61 11.48 5.99
C GLU A 156 -5.68 10.75 6.80
N VAL A 157 -6.55 10.04 6.09
CA VAL A 157 -7.64 9.24 6.65
C VAL A 157 -7.58 7.82 6.12
N MET A 158 -7.69 6.81 6.99
CA MET A 158 -7.90 5.43 6.56
C MET A 158 -9.21 4.91 7.11
N PHE A 159 -10.00 4.25 6.27
CA PHE A 159 -11.27 3.66 6.67
C PHE A 159 -11.40 2.24 6.10
N GLY A 160 -11.77 1.29 6.94
CA GLY A 160 -12.00 -0.08 6.52
C GLY A 160 -12.48 -0.98 7.65
N ALA A 161 -12.64 -2.26 7.32
CA ALA A 161 -13.05 -3.28 8.25
C ALA A 161 -11.90 -4.25 8.53
N VAL A 162 -11.82 -4.74 9.76
CA VAL A 162 -11.11 -5.98 10.10
C VAL A 162 -12.14 -6.91 10.70
N ASP A 163 -12.44 -7.98 9.97
CA ASP A 163 -13.61 -8.81 10.24
C ASP A 163 -14.89 -7.98 10.21
N GLU A 164 -15.75 -8.05 11.22
CA GLU A 164 -16.98 -7.26 11.30
C GLU A 164 -16.77 -5.88 11.94
N HIS A 165 -15.58 -5.60 12.47
CA HIS A 165 -15.28 -4.35 13.18
C HIS A 165 -14.79 -3.26 12.21
N LEU A 166 -15.35 -2.06 12.34
CA LEU A 166 -15.05 -0.93 11.48
C LEU A 166 -14.09 0.04 12.17
N PHE A 167 -13.09 0.49 11.42
CA PHE A 167 -12.04 1.36 11.93
C PHE A 167 -11.88 2.60 11.06
N LEU A 168 -11.63 3.71 11.74
CA LEU A 168 -11.28 5.00 11.15
C LEU A 168 -9.97 5.47 11.77
N ALA A 169 -8.93 5.64 10.96
CA ALA A 169 -7.72 6.34 11.37
C ALA A 169 -7.73 7.76 10.83
N VAL A 170 -7.42 8.73 11.68
CA VAL A 170 -7.27 10.16 11.33
C VAL A 170 -6.00 10.67 11.99
N ASP A 171 -5.09 11.28 11.22
CA ASP A 171 -3.82 11.83 11.72
C ASP A 171 -3.01 10.79 12.56
N GLY A 172 -3.03 9.53 12.14
CA GLY A 172 -2.32 8.44 12.84
C GLY A 172 -2.97 7.99 14.16
N GLN A 173 -4.20 8.41 14.45
CA GLN A 173 -4.98 7.91 15.59
C GLN A 173 -6.08 6.99 15.11
N LEU A 174 -6.14 5.78 15.66
CA LEU A 174 -7.14 4.77 15.31
C LEU A 174 -8.37 4.89 16.20
N HIS A 175 -9.54 4.83 15.59
CA HIS A 175 -10.83 4.84 16.27
C HIS A 175 -11.69 3.69 15.78
N SER A 176 -12.31 2.97 16.71
CA SER A 176 -13.45 2.12 16.39
C SER A 176 -14.66 3.00 16.07
N VAL A 177 -15.39 2.64 15.02
CA VAL A 177 -16.56 3.39 14.57
C VAL A 177 -17.77 2.51 14.42
N GLU A 178 -18.93 3.08 14.67
CA GLU A 178 -20.23 2.45 14.42
C GLU A 178 -20.99 3.20 13.33
N GLN A 179 -21.84 2.48 12.61
CA GLN A 179 -22.75 3.08 11.67
C GLN A 179 -23.88 3.81 12.41
N VAL A 180 -24.14 5.06 12.05
CA VAL A 180 -25.20 5.88 12.63
C VAL A 180 -26.22 6.30 11.56
N PRO A 181 -27.48 6.59 11.94
CA PRO A 181 -28.50 7.01 10.98
C PRO A 181 -28.11 8.24 10.16
N ALA A 182 -28.44 8.22 8.86
CA ALA A 182 -28.21 9.31 7.92
C ALA A 182 -29.40 9.46 6.95
N ALA A 183 -29.69 10.70 6.53
CA ALA A 183 -30.79 10.98 5.60
C ALA A 183 -30.48 10.53 4.15
N SER A 184 -29.20 10.41 3.81
CA SER A 184 -28.66 9.96 2.51
C SER A 184 -27.26 9.41 2.77
N GLY A 185 -26.80 8.43 1.99
CA GLY A 185 -25.48 7.83 2.17
C GLY A 185 -25.36 7.02 3.47
N VAL A 186 -24.13 6.68 3.84
CA VAL A 186 -23.82 5.95 5.08
C VAL A 186 -22.94 6.82 5.96
N ARG A 187 -23.30 6.95 7.24
CA ARG A 187 -22.52 7.73 8.21
C ARG A 187 -21.95 6.81 9.27
N TYR A 188 -20.69 7.03 9.60
CA TYR A 188 -19.98 6.34 10.67
C TYR A 188 -19.50 7.36 11.69
N ARG A 189 -19.49 6.99 12.98
CA ARG A 189 -19.06 7.86 14.07
C ARG A 189 -18.15 7.10 15.02
N ALA A 190 -17.07 7.74 15.44
CA ALA A 190 -16.21 7.23 16.49
C ALA A 190 -16.94 7.22 17.84
N GLY A 191 -16.75 6.16 18.62
CA GLY A 191 -17.31 6.07 19.96
C GLY A 191 -16.66 7.05 20.95
N GLY A 192 -17.27 7.18 22.13
CA GLY A 192 -16.75 7.99 23.24
C GLY A 192 -16.95 9.50 23.06
N GLU A 193 -15.99 10.30 23.55
CA GLU A 193 -15.99 11.77 23.43
C GLU A 193 -15.48 12.25 22.06
N SER A 194 -15.04 11.34 21.20
CA SER A 194 -14.56 11.67 19.87
C SER A 194 -15.69 12.23 19.00
N GLN A 195 -15.45 13.40 18.42
CA GLN A 195 -16.37 14.01 17.46
C GLN A 195 -16.03 13.61 16.01
N LEU A 196 -15.18 12.62 15.84
CA LEU A 196 -14.74 12.14 14.53
C LEU A 196 -15.77 11.20 13.91
N GLY A 197 -15.80 11.20 12.59
CA GLY A 197 -16.59 10.25 11.82
C GLY A 197 -16.38 10.46 10.33
N ILE A 198 -17.04 9.65 9.53
CA ILE A 198 -17.07 9.84 8.09
C ILE A 198 -18.49 9.74 7.56
N HIS A 199 -18.73 10.38 6.42
CA HIS A 199 -19.94 10.21 5.65
C HIS A 199 -19.58 9.73 4.25
N GLU A 200 -19.92 8.48 3.93
CA GLU A 200 -19.72 7.90 2.63
C GLU A 200 -20.96 8.11 1.76
N LYS A 201 -20.74 8.56 0.53
CA LYS A 201 -21.80 8.67 -0.46
C LYS A 201 -21.26 8.47 -1.87
N GLY A 202 -21.59 7.33 -2.48
CA GLY A 202 -21.34 7.10 -3.90
C GLY A 202 -19.85 6.93 -4.22
N GLY A 203 -19.07 6.38 -3.28
CA GLY A 203 -17.63 6.19 -3.45
C GLY A 203 -16.80 7.43 -3.10
N GLU A 204 -17.41 8.48 -2.55
CA GLU A 204 -16.71 9.62 -1.95
C GLU A 204 -16.90 9.60 -0.43
N ILE A 205 -15.96 10.17 0.31
CA ILE A 205 -16.11 10.36 1.76
C ILE A 205 -16.06 11.84 2.13
N LEU A 206 -16.71 12.20 3.23
CA LEU A 206 -16.50 13.44 3.96
C LEU A 206 -15.92 13.10 5.33
N LEU A 207 -14.84 13.75 5.73
CA LEU A 207 -14.36 13.66 7.11
C LEU A 207 -15.20 14.59 8.00
N LEU A 208 -15.74 14.05 9.09
CA LEU A 208 -16.55 14.78 10.05
C LEU A 208 -15.71 15.11 11.28
N ARG A 209 -15.73 16.38 11.69
CA ARG A 209 -15.10 16.89 12.92
C ARG A 209 -16.12 17.72 13.68
N GLY A 210 -16.88 17.09 14.58
CA GLY A 210 -18.01 17.73 15.24
C GLY A 210 -19.09 18.10 14.23
N ASP A 211 -19.39 19.40 14.14
CA ASP A 211 -20.35 19.96 13.19
C ASP A 211 -19.72 20.34 11.84
N GLU A 212 -18.39 20.28 11.74
CA GLU A 212 -17.66 20.57 10.51
C GLU A 212 -17.53 19.31 9.63
N ALA A 213 -17.60 19.53 8.31
CA ALA A 213 -17.38 18.48 7.31
C ALA A 213 -16.33 18.93 6.29
N VAL A 214 -15.21 18.22 6.25
CA VAL A 214 -14.15 18.41 5.25
C VAL A 214 -14.56 17.69 3.96
N ARG A 215 -14.64 18.45 2.86
CA ARG A 215 -15.20 17.97 1.58
C ARG A 215 -14.16 17.59 0.54
N ASP A 216 -12.93 18.08 0.66
CA ASP A 216 -11.85 17.78 -0.29
C ASP A 216 -11.12 16.49 0.12
N CYS A 217 -11.87 15.38 0.09
CA CYS A 217 -11.36 14.04 0.36
C CYS A 217 -11.10 13.31 -0.96
N ARG A 218 -9.84 13.06 -1.26
CA ARG A 218 -9.41 12.33 -2.45
C ARG A 218 -8.89 10.95 -2.06
N ARG A 219 -9.35 9.92 -2.76
CA ARG A 219 -8.87 8.55 -2.55
C ARG A 219 -7.39 8.45 -2.93
N LEU A 220 -6.58 7.79 -2.10
CA LEU A 220 -5.24 7.40 -2.50
C LEU A 220 -5.32 6.16 -3.40
N GLU A 221 -5.18 6.39 -4.70
CA GLU A 221 -5.20 5.33 -5.70
C GLU A 221 -3.97 4.41 -5.60
N PRO A 222 -4.13 3.11 -5.95
CA PRO A 222 -3.01 2.18 -6.07
C PRO A 222 -1.91 2.75 -6.96
N LEU A 223 -0.65 2.48 -6.58
CA LEU A 223 0.50 2.81 -7.40
C LEU A 223 0.41 2.06 -8.74
N SER A 224 0.61 2.78 -9.84
CA SER A 224 0.60 2.21 -11.19
C SER A 224 2.00 1.80 -11.63
N ALA A 225 2.09 0.74 -12.43
CA ALA A 225 3.29 0.42 -13.19
C ALA A 225 3.54 1.46 -14.32
N PRO A 226 4.79 1.64 -14.80
CA PRO A 226 6.00 0.98 -14.32
C PRO A 226 6.51 1.56 -13.00
N VAL A 227 6.94 0.70 -12.08
CA VAL A 227 7.62 1.10 -10.85
C VAL A 227 8.69 0.07 -10.48
N SER A 228 9.78 0.53 -9.89
CA SER A 228 10.89 -0.32 -9.46
C SER A 228 11.28 -0.10 -8.01
N GLY A 229 11.98 -1.07 -7.45
CA GLY A 229 12.58 -0.99 -6.13
C GLY A 229 13.74 -1.96 -5.97
N GLY A 230 14.42 -1.89 -4.83
CA GLY A 230 15.56 -2.76 -4.55
C GLY A 230 16.19 -2.51 -3.19
N GLY A 231 17.21 -3.31 -2.88
CA GLY A 231 17.99 -3.22 -1.65
C GLY A 231 19.41 -3.73 -1.86
N ASN A 232 20.29 -3.45 -0.88
CA ASN A 232 21.74 -3.62 -1.03
C ASN A 232 22.32 -4.85 -0.31
N GLU A 233 21.68 -5.34 0.75
CA GLU A 233 22.19 -6.46 1.56
C GLU A 233 21.07 -7.44 1.98
N PRO A 234 20.90 -8.59 1.27
CA PRO A 234 21.57 -8.92 0.02
C PRO A 234 21.14 -7.98 -1.12
N GLY A 235 21.93 -7.91 -2.19
CA GLY A 235 21.62 -7.08 -3.35
C GLY A 235 20.45 -7.66 -4.16
N TRP A 236 19.41 -6.87 -4.38
CA TRP A 236 18.24 -7.26 -5.17
C TRP A 236 17.54 -6.07 -5.85
N ARG A 237 16.78 -6.35 -6.90
CA ARG A 237 15.95 -5.38 -7.62
C ARG A 237 14.63 -6.01 -8.05
N VAL A 238 13.55 -5.25 -8.01
CA VAL A 238 12.26 -5.61 -8.60
C VAL A 238 11.84 -4.57 -9.61
N GLU A 239 11.34 -5.03 -10.76
CA GLU A 239 10.69 -4.21 -11.78
C GLU A 239 9.24 -4.67 -11.91
N ILE A 240 8.30 -3.75 -11.64
CA ILE A 240 6.87 -3.98 -11.82
C ILE A 240 6.46 -3.37 -13.16
N GLY A 241 6.26 -4.22 -14.16
CA GLY A 241 5.68 -3.84 -15.44
C GLY A 241 4.15 -3.86 -15.41
N GLU A 242 3.52 -3.61 -16.56
CA GLU A 242 2.04 -3.61 -16.65
C GLU A 242 1.41 -4.98 -16.40
N LYS A 243 2.15 -6.07 -16.69
CA LYS A 243 1.65 -7.44 -16.65
C LYS A 243 2.55 -8.43 -15.94
N LEU A 244 3.77 -8.03 -15.59
CA LEU A 244 4.82 -8.93 -15.10
C LEU A 244 5.56 -8.26 -13.95
N ILE A 245 5.89 -9.05 -12.94
CA ILE A 245 6.89 -8.75 -11.92
C ILE A 245 8.18 -9.45 -12.33
N GLU A 246 9.28 -8.72 -12.41
CA GLU A 246 10.62 -9.28 -12.58
C GLU A 246 11.44 -9.00 -11.32
N LEU A 247 11.82 -10.05 -10.61
CA LEU A 247 12.68 -10.00 -9.43
C LEU A 247 14.06 -10.51 -9.80
N THR A 248 15.07 -9.67 -9.61
CA THR A 248 16.49 -10.03 -9.68
C THR A 248 17.04 -10.08 -8.27
N SER A 249 17.46 -11.26 -7.79
CA SER A 249 18.02 -11.47 -6.45
C SER A 249 19.47 -11.99 -6.50
N ASP A 250 20.06 -12.25 -5.33
CA ASP A 250 21.39 -12.84 -5.17
C ASP A 250 22.50 -12.08 -5.91
N TYR A 251 22.47 -10.74 -5.78
CA TYR A 251 23.40 -9.85 -6.48
C TYR A 251 23.37 -10.02 -8.01
N GLY A 252 22.20 -10.32 -8.57
CA GLY A 252 22.00 -10.44 -10.01
C GLY A 252 22.13 -11.85 -10.57
N GLN A 253 22.27 -12.87 -9.71
CA GLN A 253 22.46 -14.26 -10.16
C GLN A 253 21.14 -14.96 -10.47
N THR A 254 20.07 -14.58 -9.77
CA THR A 254 18.75 -15.23 -9.88
C THR A 254 17.75 -14.23 -10.45
N VAL A 255 17.02 -14.64 -11.49
CA VAL A 255 15.95 -13.83 -12.10
C VAL A 255 14.67 -14.66 -12.10
N THR A 256 13.66 -14.16 -11.40
CA THR A 256 12.35 -14.78 -11.32
C THR A 256 11.33 -13.84 -11.93
N THR A 257 10.44 -14.39 -12.76
CA THR A 257 9.35 -13.62 -13.38
C THR A 257 8.00 -14.21 -13.01
N ALA A 258 7.02 -13.33 -12.79
CA ALA A 258 5.67 -13.73 -12.41
C ALA A 258 4.63 -12.83 -13.07
N PRO A 259 3.73 -13.37 -13.91
CA PRO A 259 2.56 -12.65 -14.39
C PRO A 259 1.75 -12.06 -13.23
N ILE A 260 1.39 -10.78 -13.33
CA ILE A 260 0.56 -10.11 -12.34
C ILE A 260 -0.85 -10.70 -12.41
N VAL A 261 -1.29 -11.25 -11.28
CA VAL A 261 -2.62 -11.81 -11.08
C VAL A 261 -3.55 -10.76 -10.50
N GLN A 262 -3.07 -9.98 -9.53
CA GLN A 262 -3.86 -8.95 -8.87
C GLN A 262 -2.98 -7.79 -8.39
N THR A 263 -3.51 -6.58 -8.53
CA THR A 263 -3.00 -5.39 -7.84
C THR A 263 -4.08 -4.89 -6.89
N GLY A 264 -3.70 -4.56 -5.65
CA GLY A 264 -4.62 -3.98 -4.68
C GLY A 264 -3.89 -3.09 -3.69
N SER A 265 -4.60 -2.15 -3.09
CA SER A 265 -4.07 -1.30 -2.02
C SER A 265 -4.79 -1.58 -0.71
N SER A 266 -4.06 -1.40 0.39
CA SER A 266 -4.64 -1.30 1.73
C SER A 266 -3.81 -0.31 2.53
N GLY A 267 -4.48 0.66 3.15
CA GLY A 267 -3.86 1.88 3.67
C GLY A 267 -3.00 2.57 2.63
N ARG A 268 -1.73 2.80 2.98
CA ARG A 268 -0.70 3.44 2.15
C ARG A 268 0.06 2.47 1.24
N THR A 269 -0.27 1.19 1.28
CA THR A 269 0.52 0.13 0.68
C THR A 269 -0.17 -0.45 -0.54
N THR A 270 0.47 -0.32 -1.70
CA THR A 270 0.09 -1.01 -2.93
C THR A 270 0.79 -2.36 -2.98
N ARG A 271 0.05 -3.42 -3.30
CA ARG A 271 0.54 -4.79 -3.35
C ARG A 271 0.31 -5.36 -4.74
N PHE A 272 1.40 -5.74 -5.39
CA PHE A 272 1.41 -6.46 -6.66
C PHE A 272 1.62 -7.95 -6.36
N ARG A 273 0.72 -8.76 -6.89
CA ARG A 273 0.71 -10.21 -6.71
C ARG A 273 0.97 -10.87 -8.04
N GLY A 274 2.09 -11.57 -8.14
CA GLY A 274 2.44 -12.37 -9.29
C GLY A 274 2.42 -13.85 -8.96
N LEU A 275 2.11 -14.69 -9.95
CA LEU A 275 2.24 -16.14 -9.84
C LEU A 275 3.05 -16.67 -11.01
N GLY A 276 4.29 -17.08 -10.73
CA GLY A 276 5.25 -17.55 -11.73
C GLY A 276 5.54 -19.05 -11.63
N GLU A 277 6.55 -19.52 -12.38
CA GLU A 277 7.00 -20.92 -12.35
C GLU A 277 7.65 -21.30 -11.01
N HIS A 278 8.29 -20.34 -10.35
CA HIS A 278 8.93 -20.48 -9.03
C HIS A 278 8.02 -19.95 -7.91
N GLY A 279 6.72 -20.23 -8.04
CA GLY A 279 5.73 -19.86 -7.04
C GLY A 279 5.28 -18.39 -7.03
N PRO A 280 4.61 -17.97 -5.95
CA PRO A 280 4.02 -16.65 -5.83
C PRO A 280 5.05 -15.57 -5.47
N ILE A 281 4.85 -14.37 -5.99
CA ILE A 281 5.58 -13.16 -5.61
C ILE A 281 4.59 -12.13 -5.09
N LEU A 282 4.88 -11.56 -3.92
CA LEU A 282 4.15 -10.42 -3.37
C LEU A 282 5.12 -9.25 -3.17
N ALA A 283 4.95 -8.21 -3.98
CA ALA A 283 5.68 -6.96 -3.88
C ALA A 283 4.79 -5.89 -3.23
N ALA A 284 5.18 -5.39 -2.07
CA ALA A 284 4.47 -4.35 -1.34
C ALA A 284 5.26 -3.03 -1.41
N PHE A 285 4.64 -2.00 -1.98
CA PHE A 285 5.14 -0.63 -2.05
C PHE A 285 4.32 0.25 -1.11
N GLU A 286 4.90 0.60 0.02
CA GLU A 286 4.31 1.50 1.01
C GLU A 286 4.74 2.94 0.71
N ARG A 287 3.78 3.88 0.66
CA ARG A 287 4.06 5.32 0.58
C ARG A 287 4.70 5.80 1.89
N SER A 288 5.98 5.54 2.07
CA SER A 288 6.77 5.92 3.23
C SER A 288 8.18 6.23 2.76
N LEU A 289 8.75 7.32 3.28
CA LEU A 289 10.09 7.75 2.89
C LEU A 289 11.11 6.68 3.29
N CYS A 290 11.79 6.13 2.28
CA CYS A 290 12.85 5.15 2.46
C CYS A 290 14.20 5.80 2.16
N ARG A 291 15.20 5.60 3.03
CA ARG A 291 16.57 6.02 2.76
C ARG A 291 17.37 4.80 2.36
N ASP A 292 17.95 4.84 1.17
CA ASP A 292 18.80 3.78 0.66
C ASP A 292 19.94 3.51 1.64
N SER A 293 20.18 2.24 1.97
CA SER A 293 21.13 1.87 3.01
C SER A 293 22.60 2.10 2.63
N ALA A 294 22.92 2.15 1.34
CA ALA A 294 24.28 2.34 0.85
C ALA A 294 24.63 3.83 0.70
N THR A 295 23.68 4.65 0.22
CA THR A 295 23.90 6.04 -0.20
C THR A 295 23.21 7.07 0.68
N GLY A 296 22.20 6.66 1.45
CA GLY A 296 21.30 7.58 2.17
C GLY A 296 20.39 8.39 1.25
N MET A 297 20.28 8.03 -0.02
CA MET A 297 19.38 8.64 -1.00
C MET A 297 17.93 8.43 -0.58
N PRO A 298 17.09 9.49 -0.52
CA PRO A 298 15.67 9.34 -0.22
C PRO A 298 14.90 8.79 -1.43
N HIS A 299 13.99 7.87 -1.17
CA HIS A 299 13.06 7.26 -2.12
C HIS A 299 11.63 7.36 -1.60
N PRO A 300 10.62 7.54 -2.48
CA PRO A 300 9.23 7.77 -2.08
C PRO A 300 8.53 6.56 -1.47
N TYR A 301 9.07 5.34 -1.65
CA TYR A 301 8.45 4.12 -1.15
C TYR A 301 9.41 3.25 -0.35
N THR A 302 8.90 2.66 0.73
CA THR A 302 9.47 1.47 1.35
C THR A 302 8.92 0.23 0.64
N VAL A 303 9.80 -0.71 0.31
CA VAL A 303 9.45 -1.91 -0.44
C VAL A 303 9.69 -3.15 0.42
N ALA A 304 8.71 -4.04 0.44
CA ALA A 304 8.84 -5.37 1.02
C ALA A 304 8.45 -6.44 -0.01
N MET A 305 9.34 -7.40 -0.23
CA MET A 305 9.13 -8.56 -1.10
C MET A 305 8.89 -9.81 -0.26
N GLN A 306 8.01 -10.69 -0.75
CA GLN A 306 7.85 -12.06 -0.28
C GLN A 306 7.80 -12.98 -1.51
N PHE A 307 8.54 -14.07 -1.46
CA PHE A 307 8.65 -15.09 -2.51
C PHE A 307 9.19 -16.39 -1.90
N GLU A 308 9.35 -17.43 -2.72
CA GLU A 308 9.79 -18.78 -2.29
C GLU A 308 11.05 -18.75 -1.41
N ASP A 309 12.11 -18.06 -1.84
CA ASP A 309 13.39 -18.04 -1.11
C ASP A 309 13.44 -17.01 0.04
N GLY A 310 12.32 -16.35 0.35
CA GLY A 310 12.17 -15.57 1.58
C GLY A 310 11.63 -14.15 1.40
N ARG A 311 12.18 -13.23 2.21
CA ARG A 311 11.68 -11.85 2.35
C ARG A 311 12.80 -10.86 2.19
N LEU A 312 12.55 -9.78 1.45
CA LEU A 312 13.53 -8.71 1.23
C LEU A 312 12.90 -7.35 1.53
N GLY A 313 13.69 -6.46 2.12
CA GLY A 313 13.32 -5.07 2.39
C GLY A 313 14.20 -4.11 1.59
N GLY A 314 13.65 -2.96 1.21
CA GLY A 314 14.36 -1.99 0.41
C GLY A 314 13.58 -0.72 0.13
N CYS A 315 14.07 0.06 -0.83
CA CYS A 315 13.48 1.33 -1.25
C CYS A 315 12.93 1.22 -2.68
N GLY A 316 11.93 2.04 -3.02
CA GLY A 316 11.26 2.01 -4.32
C GLY A 316 10.85 3.37 -4.84
N GLY A 317 10.58 3.43 -6.15
CA GLY A 317 10.32 4.66 -6.89
C GLY A 317 11.58 5.48 -7.13
N LYS A 318 11.44 6.55 -7.91
CA LYS A 318 12.57 7.39 -8.30
C LYS A 318 12.79 8.49 -7.26
N PRO A 319 14.03 8.74 -6.79
CA PRO A 319 14.34 9.90 -5.95
C PRO A 319 13.93 11.22 -6.60
N LEU A 320 13.97 11.29 -7.93
CA LEU A 320 13.53 12.45 -8.71
C LEU A 320 12.07 12.84 -8.42
N ASP A 321 11.18 11.85 -8.26
CA ASP A 321 9.76 12.09 -8.01
C ASP A 321 9.54 12.91 -6.73
N LEU A 322 10.45 12.81 -5.75
CA LEU A 322 10.41 13.61 -4.52
C LEU A 322 10.78 15.07 -4.77
N LEU A 323 11.66 15.36 -5.73
CA LEU A 323 12.07 16.73 -6.06
C LEU A 323 11.02 17.43 -6.94
N THR A 324 10.43 16.70 -7.88
CA THR A 324 9.49 17.23 -8.88
C THR A 324 8.02 17.21 -8.44
N ALA A 325 7.71 16.58 -7.30
CA ALA A 325 6.34 16.50 -6.77
C ALA A 325 5.69 17.88 -6.53
N SER A 326 6.49 18.91 -6.23
CA SER A 326 6.01 20.18 -5.70
C SER A 326 6.85 21.36 -6.15
N THR A 327 6.30 22.57 -5.98
CA THR A 327 7.11 23.80 -5.99
C THR A 327 7.51 24.13 -4.55
N TRP A 328 8.82 24.32 -4.34
CA TRP A 328 9.39 24.46 -3.01
C TRP A 328 9.64 25.93 -2.68
N ARG A 329 9.14 26.42 -1.54
CA ARG A 329 9.48 27.74 -1.00
C ARG A 329 10.61 27.62 -0.01
N VAL A 330 11.71 28.31 -0.24
CA VAL A 330 12.84 28.32 0.68
C VAL A 330 12.49 29.14 1.92
N VAL A 331 12.67 28.53 3.09
CA VAL A 331 12.38 29.12 4.40
C VAL A 331 13.64 29.31 5.25
N GLN A 332 14.74 28.67 4.88
CA GLN A 332 16.01 28.78 5.61
C GLN A 332 17.21 28.64 4.67
N LEU A 333 18.21 29.50 4.87
CA LEU A 333 19.51 29.48 4.19
C LEU A 333 20.62 29.32 5.22
N ALA A 334 21.33 28.20 5.18
CA ALA A 334 22.26 27.78 6.24
C ALA A 334 21.59 27.81 7.63
N GLU A 335 22.02 28.72 8.51
CA GLU A 335 21.46 28.87 9.85
C GLU A 335 20.41 29.99 9.95
N ASP A 336 20.26 30.81 8.91
CA ASP A 336 19.40 31.99 8.96
C ASP A 336 18.04 31.73 8.29
N PRO A 337 16.92 32.10 8.94
CA PRO A 337 15.61 32.05 8.33
C PRO A 337 15.49 33.08 7.20
N VAL A 338 14.73 32.74 6.17
CA VAL A 338 14.31 33.69 5.13
C VAL A 338 13.13 34.50 5.71
N PRO A 339 13.22 35.84 5.81
CA PRO A 339 12.10 36.65 6.27
C PRO A 339 10.99 36.65 5.23
N ASP A 340 9.72 36.76 5.64
CA ASP A 340 8.59 36.84 4.70
C ASP A 340 8.56 38.19 3.94
N ALA A 341 9.10 39.25 4.54
CA ALA A 341 9.22 40.58 3.95
C ALA A 341 10.43 41.34 4.52
N ILE A 342 10.92 42.33 3.77
CA ILE A 342 11.91 43.31 4.27
C ILE A 342 11.22 44.49 4.99
N GLU A 343 11.99 45.33 5.69
CA GLU A 343 11.47 46.42 6.55
C GLU A 343 10.47 47.39 5.88
N ASP A 344 10.55 47.55 4.56
CA ASP A 344 9.65 48.40 3.75
C ASP A 344 8.34 47.70 3.32
N GLY A 345 8.10 46.47 3.79
CA GLY A 345 6.92 45.66 3.45
C GLY A 345 6.96 44.98 2.08
N GLU A 346 8.14 44.96 1.43
CA GLU A 346 8.33 44.22 0.18
C GLU A 346 8.51 42.72 0.49
N GLU A 347 7.62 41.90 -0.05
CA GLU A 347 7.60 40.44 0.16
C GLU A 347 8.84 39.76 -0.42
N VAL A 348 9.34 38.77 0.30
CA VAL A 348 10.49 37.97 -0.10
C VAL A 348 10.00 36.60 -0.54
N GLU A 349 10.33 36.26 -1.78
CA GLU A 349 10.00 34.97 -2.36
C GLU A 349 11.26 34.32 -2.94
N ILE A 350 11.64 33.18 -2.36
CA ILE A 350 12.66 32.30 -2.90
C ILE A 350 12.02 30.95 -3.16
N SER A 351 12.10 30.46 -4.40
CA SER A 351 11.46 29.23 -4.82
C SER A 351 12.38 28.33 -5.63
N LEU A 352 12.17 27.02 -5.53
CA LEU A 352 12.82 25.99 -6.34
C LEU A 352 11.73 25.15 -7.02
N GLN A 353 11.82 25.04 -8.33
CA GLN A 353 10.99 24.14 -9.14
C GLN A 353 11.93 23.28 -9.98
N PHE A 354 11.98 21.98 -9.66
CA PHE A 354 12.71 20.98 -10.42
C PHE A 354 11.80 20.41 -11.52
N ASP A 355 12.35 20.14 -12.70
CA ASP A 355 11.66 19.45 -13.78
C ASP A 355 12.36 18.15 -14.17
N ASP A 356 11.66 17.27 -14.89
CA ASP A 356 12.20 15.96 -15.30
C ASP A 356 13.36 16.05 -16.30
N ASP A 357 13.61 17.24 -16.86
CA ASP A 357 14.66 17.51 -17.85
C ASP A 357 15.99 17.95 -17.20
N GLY A 358 16.11 17.86 -15.88
CA GLY A 358 17.34 18.20 -15.16
C GLY A 358 17.56 19.70 -15.02
N ARG A 359 16.49 20.50 -14.95
CA ARG A 359 16.57 21.94 -14.71
C ARG A 359 15.83 22.32 -13.44
N VAL A 360 16.46 23.22 -12.67
CA VAL A 360 15.84 23.88 -11.53
C VAL A 360 15.70 25.37 -11.83
N ALA A 361 14.51 25.91 -11.62
CA ALA A 361 14.22 27.32 -11.83
C ALA A 361 13.35 27.88 -10.70
N GLY A 362 13.31 29.20 -10.59
CA GLY A 362 12.46 29.85 -9.60
C GLY A 362 12.78 31.32 -9.42
N ARG A 363 12.40 31.85 -8.26
CA ARG A 363 12.74 33.20 -7.82
C ARG A 363 13.83 33.15 -6.77
N ALA A 364 14.77 34.07 -6.83
CA ALA A 364 15.88 34.22 -5.89
C ALA A 364 15.75 35.57 -5.17
N ALA A 365 14.60 35.83 -4.55
CA ALA A 365 14.20 37.13 -3.99
C ALA A 365 14.04 38.24 -5.05
N CYS A 366 15.15 38.77 -5.58
CA CYS A 366 15.11 39.86 -6.57
C CYS A 366 14.87 39.32 -7.98
N ASN A 367 15.71 38.42 -8.46
CA ASN A 367 15.72 37.94 -9.83
C ASN A 367 15.06 36.57 -10.00
N ARG A 368 14.67 36.28 -11.24
CA ARG A 368 14.40 34.90 -11.66
C ARG A 368 15.72 34.23 -12.02
N TYR A 369 15.82 32.95 -11.72
CA TYR A 369 17.01 32.17 -12.03
C TYR A 369 16.65 30.83 -12.69
N THR A 370 17.64 30.24 -13.34
CA THR A 370 17.62 28.86 -13.84
C THR A 370 19.01 28.26 -13.68
N ALA A 371 19.07 26.97 -13.36
CA ALA A 371 20.30 26.18 -13.34
C ALA A 371 20.00 24.76 -13.86
N GLY A 372 21.02 24.10 -14.40
CA GLY A 372 20.95 22.65 -14.63
C GLY A 372 21.28 21.91 -13.34
N TYR A 373 20.75 20.70 -13.16
CA TYR A 373 21.12 19.81 -12.08
C TYR A 373 21.31 18.38 -12.60
N GLU A 374 22.13 17.62 -11.90
CA GLU A 374 22.32 16.20 -12.14
C GLU A 374 22.03 15.43 -10.86
N LEU A 375 21.15 14.43 -10.98
CA LEU A 375 20.82 13.50 -9.91
C LEU A 375 21.38 12.12 -10.28
N SER A 376 22.27 11.60 -9.43
CA SER A 376 22.85 10.26 -9.58
C SER A 376 22.64 9.45 -8.31
N GLY A 377 23.11 8.19 -8.29
CA GLY A 377 23.12 7.40 -7.05
C GLY A 377 24.00 8.00 -5.95
N GLU A 378 24.94 8.88 -6.28
CA GLU A 378 25.88 9.46 -5.32
C GLU A 378 25.34 10.75 -4.67
N GLY A 379 24.38 11.43 -5.31
CA GLY A 379 23.83 12.67 -4.79
C GLY A 379 23.17 13.55 -5.85
N LEU A 380 22.96 14.82 -5.48
CA LEU A 380 22.37 15.86 -6.31
C LEU A 380 23.39 16.98 -6.47
N SER A 381 23.75 17.31 -7.70
CA SER A 381 24.60 18.47 -8.00
C SER A 381 23.83 19.52 -8.79
N VAL A 382 24.09 20.80 -8.51
CA VAL A 382 23.47 21.92 -9.24
C VAL A 382 24.56 22.74 -9.89
N GLY A 383 24.43 22.95 -11.20
CA GLY A 383 25.34 23.76 -11.99
C GLY A 383 25.21 25.26 -11.73
N PRO A 384 26.02 26.08 -12.41
CA PRO A 384 25.97 27.53 -12.26
C PRO A 384 24.59 28.08 -12.67
N ALA A 385 24.02 28.93 -11.81
CA ALA A 385 22.76 29.59 -12.09
C ALA A 385 22.93 30.80 -13.02
N ALA A 386 22.04 30.91 -14.00
CA ALA A 386 21.82 32.14 -14.77
C ALA A 386 20.64 32.89 -14.15
N ALA A 387 20.83 34.17 -13.83
CA ALA A 387 19.80 35.03 -13.27
C ALA A 387 19.55 36.26 -14.14
N THR A 388 18.34 36.82 -14.08
CA THR A 388 18.06 38.15 -14.62
C THR A 388 18.87 39.23 -13.88
N LYS A 389 18.93 40.45 -14.41
CA LYS A 389 19.69 41.56 -13.82
C LYS A 389 18.80 42.75 -13.46
N MET A 390 17.73 42.48 -12.70
CA MET A 390 16.94 43.53 -12.06
C MET A 390 17.73 44.10 -10.88
N ALA A 391 17.60 45.41 -10.68
CA ALA A 391 18.17 46.08 -9.52
C ALA A 391 17.08 46.22 -8.45
N CYS A 392 17.21 45.45 -7.36
CA CYS A 392 16.37 45.59 -6.18
C CYS A 392 17.12 46.29 -5.05
N ARG A 393 16.46 46.47 -3.91
CA ARG A 393 17.11 46.95 -2.69
C ARG A 393 18.18 45.97 -2.19
N GLU A 394 19.15 46.50 -1.46
CA GLU A 394 20.31 45.73 -0.99
C GLU A 394 19.98 44.46 -0.18
N PRO A 395 18.97 44.44 0.73
CA PRO A 395 18.61 43.22 1.45
C PRO A 395 18.20 42.06 0.52
N LEU A 396 17.46 42.36 -0.57
CA LEU A 396 17.04 41.35 -1.54
C LEU A 396 18.20 40.86 -2.39
N MET A 397 19.09 41.77 -2.80
CA MET A 397 20.30 41.44 -3.56
C MET A 397 21.27 40.57 -2.75
N SER A 398 21.44 40.88 -1.46
CA SER A 398 22.28 40.09 -0.55
C SER A 398 21.70 38.69 -0.32
N LEU A 399 20.38 38.59 -0.18
CA LEU A 399 19.68 37.32 -0.01
C LEU A 399 19.74 36.46 -1.29
N GLU A 400 19.54 37.06 -2.46
CA GLU A 400 19.72 36.43 -3.77
C GLU A 400 21.10 35.79 -3.88
N LYS A 401 22.15 36.59 -3.64
CA LYS A 401 23.53 36.13 -3.76
C LYS A 401 23.79 34.94 -2.85
N ARG A 402 23.40 35.03 -1.58
CA ARG A 402 23.55 33.94 -0.61
C ARG A 402 22.85 32.67 -1.05
N PHE A 403 21.62 32.78 -1.54
CA PHE A 403 20.87 31.63 -2.03
C PHE A 403 21.57 30.98 -3.22
N LEU A 404 21.99 31.76 -4.23
CA LEU A 404 22.66 31.23 -5.42
C LEU A 404 24.03 30.61 -5.09
N ASP A 405 24.78 31.18 -4.14
CA ASP A 405 26.06 30.64 -3.67
C ASP A 405 25.87 29.28 -2.97
N LEU A 406 24.83 29.15 -2.13
CA LEU A 406 24.47 27.88 -1.48
C LEU A 406 23.97 26.85 -2.50
N LEU A 407 23.14 27.26 -3.44
CA LEU A 407 22.55 26.39 -4.46
C LEU A 407 23.65 25.76 -5.34
N ALA A 408 24.64 26.55 -5.76
CA ALA A 408 25.79 26.06 -6.53
C ALA A 408 26.68 25.08 -5.75
N GLY A 409 26.55 25.01 -4.42
CA GLY A 409 27.28 24.10 -3.55
C GLY A 409 26.53 22.81 -3.20
N VAL A 410 25.32 22.60 -3.71
CA VAL A 410 24.51 21.42 -3.37
C VAL A 410 25.19 20.13 -3.87
N GLN A 411 25.23 19.13 -3.00
CA GLN A 411 25.82 17.80 -3.26
C GLN A 411 24.86 16.65 -2.96
N ARG A 412 23.86 16.89 -2.10
CA ARG A 412 22.86 15.89 -1.69
C ARG A 412 21.54 16.60 -1.41
N PHE A 413 20.45 15.86 -1.49
CA PHE A 413 19.17 16.26 -0.93
C PHE A 413 18.62 15.20 0.03
N ASP A 414 17.69 15.63 0.87
CA ASP A 414 16.89 14.78 1.74
C ASP A 414 15.47 15.37 1.85
N ILE A 415 14.53 14.56 2.32
CA ILE A 415 13.19 14.99 2.70
C ILE A 415 13.08 14.84 4.23
N GLY A 416 12.78 15.93 4.93
CA GLY A 416 12.61 15.92 6.37
C GLY A 416 11.33 15.20 6.80
N ASP A 417 11.21 14.93 8.10
CA ASP A 417 10.09 14.17 8.67
C ASP A 417 8.73 14.89 8.49
N ARG A 418 8.74 16.21 8.25
CA ARG A 418 7.53 17.00 7.97
C ARG A 418 7.34 17.25 6.48
N GLY A 419 8.11 16.58 5.63
CA GLY A 419 8.06 16.74 4.17
C GLY A 419 8.86 17.92 3.63
N GLU A 420 9.68 18.60 4.44
CA GLU A 420 10.53 19.69 3.94
C GLU A 420 11.65 19.17 3.03
N LEU A 421 11.92 19.86 1.93
CA LEU A 421 13.10 19.62 1.11
C LEU A 421 14.34 20.20 1.80
N ILE A 422 15.38 19.38 1.93
CA ILE A 422 16.67 19.78 2.50
C ILE A 422 17.75 19.57 1.44
N LEU A 423 18.33 20.65 0.92
CA LEU A 423 19.50 20.59 0.06
C LEU A 423 20.75 20.79 0.90
N VAL A 424 21.75 19.93 0.75
CA VAL A 424 22.95 19.91 1.59
C VAL A 424 24.19 20.16 0.73
N GLY A 425 25.01 21.11 1.17
CA GLY A 425 26.32 21.42 0.59
C GLY A 425 27.36 21.75 1.67
N PRO A 426 28.63 21.97 1.30
CA PRO A 426 29.70 22.24 2.25
C PRO A 426 29.58 23.61 2.93
N GLN A 427 28.85 24.54 2.31
CA GLN A 427 28.62 25.90 2.81
C GLN A 427 27.40 26.00 3.74
N GLY A 428 26.62 24.92 3.87
CA GLY A 428 25.40 24.89 4.65
C GLY A 428 24.28 24.15 3.92
N ARG A 429 23.05 24.29 4.45
CA ARG A 429 21.85 23.67 3.90
C ARG A 429 20.84 24.71 3.43
N ILE A 430 20.00 24.35 2.47
CA ILE A 430 18.79 25.08 2.10
C ILE A 430 17.62 24.24 2.60
N THR A 431 16.69 24.84 3.34
CA THR A 431 15.44 24.17 3.74
C THR A 431 14.28 24.84 3.06
N ALA A 432 13.42 24.05 2.42
CA ALA A 432 12.27 24.51 1.68
C ALA A 432 11.02 23.69 2.02
N VAL A 433 9.87 24.33 1.98
CA VAL A 433 8.56 23.70 2.26
C VAL A 433 7.72 23.70 0.99
N ASP A 434 6.81 22.74 0.87
CA ASP A 434 5.88 22.67 -0.25
C ASP A 434 4.97 23.92 -0.29
N GLN A 435 4.80 24.54 -1.46
CA GLN A 435 3.84 25.63 -1.69
C GLN A 435 2.41 25.13 -1.98
N GLY A 436 2.21 23.83 -2.16
CA GLY A 436 0.92 23.18 -2.41
C GLY A 436 0.15 22.74 -1.15
N LEU A 437 0.61 23.13 0.05
CA LEU A 437 -0.03 22.85 1.34
C LEU A 437 -0.54 24.11 2.03
#